data_AF-A0A3N6M816-F1
#
_entry.id   AF-A0A3N6M816-F1
#
_cell.length_a   1.000
_cell.length_b   1.000
_cell.length_c   1.000
_cell.angle_alpha   90.00
_cell.angle_beta   90.00
_cell.angle_gamma   90.00
#
_symmetry.space_group_name_H-M   'P 1'
#
loop_
_entity.id
_entity.type
_entity.pdbx_description
1 polymer ?
#
loop_
_entity_poly.entity_id
_entity_poly.type
_entity_poly.pdbx_seq_one_letter_code
_entity_poly.pdbx_strand_id
1 'polypeptide(L)'
;MLAGAAGVAVAGCLDDGTGEPDADGADGTDELTDDGSAGPPFEIATIDAPGSEAGTTTVPREGTVFLVNFTRTACPTSEGMVSTIRDARDRLAETDELDDGAVSVEFLSVTDPTRGLDPTDEELASWWDEHDGDWPIGVDGDGVMNRHYDVSGFPTTVAIDGAGTVHWRSSRGTAASNVVTGVREAVEAETAGGADDESNGGPDEPNTGDVEDDGSADADSGGDTT
;
A
#
# COMPACT_ATOMS: atom_id res chain seq x y z
N MET A 1 60.97 -11.86 -11.44
CA MET A 1 61.15 -12.65 -12.69
C MET A 1 60.02 -13.67 -12.69
N LEU A 2 59.05 -13.74 -13.60
CA LEU A 2 58.92 -13.31 -14.99
C LEU A 2 57.49 -12.78 -15.23
N ALA A 3 57.37 -11.78 -16.11
CA ALA A 3 56.13 -11.31 -16.71
C ALA A 3 55.65 -12.27 -17.81
N GLY A 4 54.35 -12.27 -18.11
CA GLY A 4 53.77 -12.96 -19.26
C GLY A 4 52.36 -12.47 -19.56
N ALA A 5 52.26 -11.45 -20.42
CA ALA A 5 51.01 -10.96 -21.01
C ALA A 5 50.82 -11.60 -22.38
N ALA A 6 49.60 -12.02 -22.71
CA ALA A 6 49.18 -12.35 -24.06
C ALA A 6 47.78 -11.79 -24.29
N GLY A 7 47.71 -10.74 -25.10
CA GLY A 7 46.46 -10.21 -25.63
C GLY A 7 46.07 -10.94 -26.92
N VAL A 8 44.76 -11.03 -27.16
CA VAL A 8 44.20 -11.36 -28.46
C VAL A 8 43.09 -10.36 -28.73
N ALA A 9 43.22 -9.60 -29.82
CA ALA A 9 42.18 -8.77 -30.39
C ALA A 9 41.52 -9.53 -31.53
N VAL A 10 40.20 -9.47 -31.64
CA VAL A 10 39.46 -9.89 -32.83
C VAL A 10 38.62 -8.71 -33.29
N ALA A 11 38.84 -8.33 -34.54
CA ALA A 11 38.20 -7.26 -35.27
C ALA A 11 37.39 -7.84 -36.44
N GLY A 12 36.31 -7.13 -36.82
CA GLY A 12 35.48 -7.39 -37.99
C GLY A 12 34.12 -7.98 -37.61
N CYS A 13 32.97 -7.51 -38.10
CA CYS A 13 32.69 -6.89 -39.40
C CYS A 13 31.47 -5.94 -39.33
N LEU A 14 31.60 -4.76 -39.95
CA LEU A 14 30.49 -4.00 -40.50
C LEU A 14 30.45 -4.25 -42.01
N ASP A 15 29.27 -4.53 -42.57
CA ASP A 15 28.90 -4.34 -43.98
C ASP A 15 27.35 -4.20 -43.97
N ASP A 16 26.82 -2.98 -43.99
CA ASP A 16 26.49 -2.10 -45.12
C ASP A 16 25.23 -2.54 -45.91
N GLY A 17 24.31 -1.59 -46.05
CA GLY A 17 22.91 -1.82 -46.37
C GLY A 17 22.55 -1.64 -47.83
N THR A 18 21.41 -2.23 -48.18
CA THR A 18 20.57 -1.96 -49.37
C THR A 18 19.18 -2.49 -48.95
N GLY A 19 18.17 -1.68 -48.58
CA GLY A 19 17.42 -0.71 -49.39
C GLY A 19 16.58 -1.45 -50.43
N GLU A 20 15.23 -1.46 -50.49
CA GLU A 20 14.08 -0.81 -49.84
C GLU A 20 12.82 -1.70 -50.17
N PRO A 21 11.55 -1.22 -50.17
CA PRO A 21 10.60 -1.24 -49.06
C PRO A 21 9.29 -2.00 -49.38
N ASP A 22 8.55 -2.43 -48.36
CA ASP A 22 7.09 -2.58 -48.48
C ASP A 22 6.44 -2.02 -47.21
N ALA A 23 5.65 -0.98 -47.44
CA ALA A 23 4.84 -0.32 -46.45
C ALA A 23 3.52 -1.09 -46.31
N ASP A 24 3.30 -1.70 -45.16
CA ASP A 24 1.96 -1.92 -44.64
C ASP A 24 1.89 -1.25 -43.27
N GLY A 25 1.17 -0.13 -43.24
CA GLY A 25 0.81 0.55 -42.02
C GLY A 25 -0.10 -0.35 -41.21
N ALA A 26 0.39 -0.80 -40.06
CA ALA A 26 -0.43 -0.99 -38.89
C ALA A 26 0.08 0.01 -37.86
N ASP A 27 -0.72 1.06 -37.68
CA ASP A 27 -0.77 1.88 -36.48
C ASP A 27 -1.15 0.95 -35.33
N GLY A 28 -0.16 0.21 -34.84
CA GLY A 28 -0.20 -0.45 -33.55
C GLY A 28 0.40 0.55 -32.59
N THR A 29 -0.45 1.28 -31.89
CA THR A 29 -0.13 1.63 -30.51
C THR A 29 0.31 0.34 -29.86
N ASP A 30 1.63 0.17 -29.72
CA ASP A 30 2.20 -0.76 -28.78
C ASP A 30 1.77 -0.19 -27.42
N GLU A 31 0.55 -0.53 -27.02
CA GLU A 31 0.21 -0.66 -25.62
C GLU A 31 1.24 -1.65 -25.11
N LEU A 32 2.32 -1.10 -24.56
CA LEU A 32 3.24 -1.80 -23.69
C LEU A 32 2.36 -2.45 -22.64
N THR A 33 1.99 -3.70 -22.86
CA THR A 33 1.39 -4.54 -21.83
C THR A 33 2.47 -4.66 -20.77
N ASP A 34 2.27 -3.90 -19.69
CA ASP A 34 3.06 -3.91 -18.45
C ASP A 34 3.42 -5.34 -18.07
N ASP A 35 4.65 -5.75 -18.39
CA ASP A 35 5.16 -7.06 -18.07
C ASP A 35 5.72 -7.06 -16.65
N GLY A 36 4.83 -7.27 -15.68
CA GLY A 36 5.16 -8.14 -14.54
C GLY A 36 5.47 -7.48 -13.20
N SER A 37 4.91 -6.32 -12.90
CA SER A 37 4.66 -5.96 -11.50
C SER A 37 3.30 -5.31 -11.38
N ALA A 38 2.23 -6.12 -11.48
CA ALA A 38 0.90 -5.69 -11.09
C ALA A 38 1.01 -5.00 -9.72
N GLY A 39 0.75 -3.70 -9.69
CA GLY A 39 0.71 -2.93 -8.45
C GLY A 39 -0.49 -3.37 -7.61
N PRO A 40 -0.64 -2.79 -6.41
CA PRO A 40 -1.83 -3.01 -5.59
C PRO A 40 -3.13 -2.70 -6.37
N PRO A 41 -4.25 -3.38 -6.04
CA PRO A 41 -4.39 -4.36 -4.96
C PRO A 41 -3.87 -5.76 -5.30
N PHE A 42 -3.37 -6.46 -4.28
CA PHE A 42 -2.90 -7.84 -4.32
C PHE A 42 -3.96 -8.78 -3.76
N GLU A 43 -4.14 -9.92 -4.42
CA GLU A 43 -4.97 -11.02 -3.93
C GLU A 43 -4.08 -12.05 -3.23
N ILE A 44 -4.20 -12.15 -1.91
CA ILE A 44 -3.41 -13.09 -1.10
C ILE A 44 -4.30 -14.27 -0.71
N ALA A 45 -3.89 -15.48 -1.09
CA ALA A 45 -4.60 -16.70 -0.70
C ALA A 45 -4.35 -16.99 0.78
N THR A 46 -5.38 -16.85 1.62
CA THR A 46 -5.32 -17.19 3.04
C THR A 46 -5.63 -18.66 3.25
N ILE A 47 -5.08 -19.23 4.33
CA ILE A 47 -5.31 -20.62 4.70
C ILE A 47 -6.19 -20.73 5.95
N ASP A 48 -6.77 -21.91 6.16
CA ASP A 48 -7.49 -22.25 7.39
C ASP A 48 -6.48 -22.55 8.51
N ALA A 49 -6.43 -21.69 9.51
CA ALA A 49 -5.52 -21.80 10.65
C ALA A 49 -6.09 -20.99 11.84
N PRO A 50 -5.55 -21.09 13.07
CA PRO A 50 -6.01 -20.25 14.17
C PRO A 50 -6.02 -18.75 13.82
N GLY A 51 -7.20 -18.12 13.97
CA GLY A 51 -7.45 -16.73 13.60
C GLY A 51 -7.38 -16.39 12.09
N SER A 52 -7.32 -17.39 11.21
CA SER A 52 -7.26 -17.26 9.75
C SER A 52 -8.29 -18.17 9.08
N GLU A 53 -9.01 -17.65 8.09
CA GLU A 53 -9.96 -18.44 7.31
C GLU A 53 -9.41 -18.68 5.90
N ALA A 54 -9.60 -19.89 5.36
CA ALA A 54 -9.23 -20.19 3.98
C ALA A 54 -10.03 -19.33 2.99
N GLY A 55 -9.34 -18.66 2.07
CA GLY A 55 -9.99 -17.75 1.13
C GLY A 55 -9.01 -16.83 0.42
N THR A 56 -9.42 -15.59 0.21
CA THR A 56 -8.60 -14.56 -0.42
C THR A 56 -8.81 -13.24 0.29
N THR A 57 -7.71 -12.55 0.59
CA THR A 57 -7.73 -11.20 1.14
C THR A 57 -7.10 -10.23 0.15
N THR A 58 -7.79 -9.12 -0.10
CA THR A 58 -7.33 -8.03 -0.97
C THR A 58 -6.53 -7.04 -0.14
N VAL A 59 -5.32 -6.67 -0.58
CA VAL A 59 -4.44 -5.73 0.12
C VAL A 59 -3.77 -4.77 -0.85
N PRO A 60 -3.81 -3.44 -0.65
CA PRO A 60 -4.53 -2.69 0.39
C PRO A 60 -6.04 -2.60 0.10
N ARG A 61 -6.79 -2.01 1.04
CA ARG A 61 -8.21 -1.66 0.89
C ARG A 61 -8.46 -0.29 1.50
N GLU A 62 -9.21 0.56 0.79
CA GLU A 62 -9.61 1.89 1.28
C GLU A 62 -10.24 1.82 2.68
N GLY A 63 -9.89 2.77 3.55
CA GLY A 63 -10.36 2.81 4.95
C GLY A 63 -9.78 1.71 5.85
N THR A 64 -8.79 0.94 5.37
CA THR A 64 -8.14 -0.13 6.12
C THR A 64 -6.63 0.03 6.13
N VAL A 65 -6.07 0.21 7.32
CA VAL A 65 -4.63 0.08 7.55
C VAL A 65 -4.28 -1.39 7.73
N PHE A 66 -3.29 -1.88 6.98
CA PHE A 66 -2.77 -3.24 7.15
C PHE A 66 -1.40 -3.21 7.81
N LEU A 67 -1.23 -3.99 8.88
CA LEU A 67 0.08 -4.44 9.32
C LEU A 67 0.41 -5.76 8.63
N VAL A 68 1.30 -5.71 7.63
CA VAL A 68 1.72 -6.88 6.86
C VAL A 68 3.07 -7.37 7.37
N ASN A 69 3.12 -8.63 7.79
CA ASN A 69 4.31 -9.32 8.25
C ASN A 69 4.77 -10.37 7.23
N PHE A 70 5.77 -10.01 6.43
CA PHE A 70 6.44 -10.92 5.51
C PHE A 70 7.34 -11.87 6.30
N THR A 71 6.98 -13.15 6.29
CA THR A 71 7.50 -14.18 7.18
C THR A 71 7.93 -15.43 6.43
N ARG A 72 8.72 -16.29 7.09
CA ARG A 72 9.09 -17.61 6.58
C ARG A 72 9.08 -18.61 7.73
N THR A 73 8.66 -19.82 7.41
CA THR A 73 8.81 -20.96 8.32
C THR A 73 10.28 -21.33 8.51
N ALA A 74 10.60 -22.00 9.63
CA ALA A 74 11.96 -22.40 10.01
C ALA A 74 12.97 -21.23 10.05
N CYS A 75 12.51 -20.06 10.48
CA CYS A 75 13.32 -18.85 10.63
C CYS A 75 13.09 -18.30 12.05
N PRO A 76 14.07 -18.45 12.98
CA PRO A 76 13.86 -18.12 14.39
C PRO A 76 13.42 -16.67 14.64
N THR A 77 13.89 -15.73 13.82
CA THR A 77 13.47 -14.32 13.93
C THR A 77 12.05 -14.10 13.44
N SER A 78 11.61 -14.83 12.41
CA SER A 78 10.24 -14.78 11.90
C SER A 78 9.26 -15.38 12.91
N GLU A 79 9.63 -16.50 13.52
CA GLU A 79 8.89 -17.16 14.60
C GLU A 79 8.71 -16.21 15.80
N GLY A 80 9.78 -15.55 16.24
CA GLY A 80 9.72 -14.56 17.32
C GLY A 80 8.86 -13.33 17.01
N MET A 81 8.71 -12.98 15.74
CA MET A 81 7.84 -11.88 15.33
C MET A 81 6.35 -12.20 15.50
N VAL A 82 5.94 -13.47 15.45
CA VAL A 82 4.54 -13.87 15.72
C VAL A 82 4.17 -13.46 17.15
N SER A 83 4.96 -13.84 18.15
CA SER A 83 4.71 -13.40 19.54
C SER A 83 4.75 -11.87 19.68
N THR A 84 5.69 -11.20 19.00
CA THR A 84 5.79 -9.73 19.04
C THR A 84 4.54 -9.03 18.50
N ILE A 85 3.98 -9.55 17.40
CA ILE A 85 2.78 -8.99 16.77
C ILE A 85 1.55 -9.27 17.63
N ARG A 86 1.44 -10.45 18.26
CA ARG A 86 0.38 -10.72 19.23
C ARG A 86 0.38 -9.71 20.37
N ASP A 87 1.54 -9.49 21.00
CA ASP A 87 1.67 -8.49 22.07
C ASP A 87 1.29 -7.07 21.60
N ALA A 88 1.55 -6.74 20.34
CA ALA A 88 1.15 -5.46 19.76
C ALA A 88 -0.37 -5.38 19.53
N ARG A 89 -0.98 -6.46 19.04
CA ARG A 89 -2.44 -6.58 18.86
C ARG A 89 -3.18 -6.41 20.18
N ASP A 90 -2.72 -7.09 21.24
CA ASP A 90 -3.31 -6.99 22.57
C ASP A 90 -3.28 -5.54 23.07
N ARG A 91 -2.13 -4.85 22.94
CA ARG A 91 -1.98 -3.45 23.35
C ARG A 91 -2.85 -2.49 22.55
N LEU A 92 -3.03 -2.75 21.25
CA LEU A 92 -3.88 -1.92 20.39
C LEU A 92 -5.35 -2.10 20.75
N ALA A 93 -5.77 -3.33 21.10
CA ALA A 93 -7.12 -3.63 21.56
C ALA A 93 -7.43 -3.03 22.95
N GLU A 94 -6.41 -2.82 23.79
CA GLU A 94 -6.55 -2.14 25.09
C GLU A 94 -6.77 -0.62 24.96
N THR A 95 -6.47 -0.02 23.80
CA THR A 95 -6.59 1.41 23.58
C THR A 95 -7.79 1.76 22.70
N ASP A 96 -8.76 2.50 23.24
CA ASP A 96 -9.91 3.03 22.49
C ASP A 96 -9.53 4.00 21.35
N GLU A 97 -8.24 4.36 21.23
CA GLU A 97 -7.71 5.33 20.25
C GLU A 97 -7.90 4.90 18.79
N LEU A 98 -8.21 3.63 18.52
CA LEU A 98 -8.51 3.13 17.18
C LEU A 98 -10.02 2.94 16.91
N ASP A 99 -10.87 3.18 17.91
CA ASP A 99 -12.30 2.85 17.87
C ASP A 99 -13.19 4.03 17.45
N ASP A 100 -12.63 5.14 16.97
CA ASP A 100 -13.40 6.24 16.36
C ASP A 100 -14.17 5.81 15.08
N GLY A 101 -13.99 4.56 14.64
CA GLY A 101 -14.80 3.89 13.61
C GLY A 101 -14.52 4.32 12.17
N ALA A 102 -13.61 5.29 11.98
CA ALA A 102 -13.26 5.82 10.67
C ALA A 102 -12.26 4.95 9.90
N VAL A 103 -11.36 4.26 10.59
CA VAL A 103 -10.28 3.47 9.99
C VAL A 103 -10.23 2.10 10.66
N SER A 104 -10.23 1.03 9.86
CA SER A 104 -10.04 -0.34 10.34
C SER A 104 -8.56 -0.70 10.36
N VAL A 105 -8.12 -1.49 11.33
CA VAL A 105 -6.75 -2.04 11.39
C VAL A 105 -6.80 -3.55 11.22
N GLU A 106 -6.10 -4.06 10.20
CA GLU A 106 -6.00 -5.49 9.92
C GLU A 106 -4.55 -5.99 9.99
N PHE A 107 -4.40 -7.24 10.43
CA PHE A 107 -3.12 -7.91 10.58
C PHE A 107 -3.05 -9.05 9.59
N LEU A 108 -1.97 -9.13 8.82
CA LEU A 108 -1.76 -10.19 7.85
C LEU A 108 -0.32 -10.68 7.91
N SER A 109 -0.12 -11.97 8.10
CA SER A 109 1.17 -12.61 7.85
C SER A 109 1.18 -13.20 6.44
N VAL A 110 2.30 -13.04 5.74
CA VAL A 110 2.45 -13.50 4.35
C VAL A 110 3.72 -14.32 4.20
N THR A 111 3.59 -15.55 3.69
CA THR A 111 4.71 -16.36 3.22
C THR A 111 4.88 -16.22 1.71
N ASP A 112 6.08 -16.50 1.20
CA ASP A 112 6.36 -16.50 -0.24
C ASP A 112 7.18 -17.75 -0.58
N PRO A 113 6.63 -18.68 -1.36
CA PRO A 113 7.29 -19.94 -1.69
C PRO A 113 8.48 -19.75 -2.65
N THR A 114 8.51 -18.67 -3.43
CA THR A 114 9.66 -18.31 -4.28
C THR A 114 10.86 -17.82 -3.47
N ARG A 115 10.59 -17.44 -2.22
CA ARG A 115 11.54 -16.88 -1.27
C ARG A 115 11.45 -17.65 0.05
N GLY A 116 11.46 -18.98 0.07
CA GLY A 116 11.37 -19.70 1.34
C GLY A 116 11.25 -21.21 1.22
N LEU A 117 10.85 -21.83 2.32
CA LEU A 117 10.20 -23.13 2.25
C LEU A 117 8.79 -22.92 1.71
N ASP A 118 8.29 -23.94 1.02
CA ASP A 118 6.94 -23.99 0.47
C ASP A 118 6.17 -25.14 1.17
N PRO A 119 5.76 -24.93 2.43
CA PRO A 119 4.97 -25.92 3.16
C PRO A 119 3.57 -26.06 2.53
N THR A 120 2.93 -27.22 2.69
CA THR A 120 1.51 -27.34 2.39
C THR A 120 0.67 -26.47 3.34
N ASP A 121 -0.59 -26.20 2.99
CA ASP A 121 -1.51 -25.47 3.87
C ASP A 121 -1.62 -26.10 5.26
N GLU A 122 -1.65 -27.44 5.35
CA GLU A 122 -1.68 -28.17 6.62
C GLU A 122 -0.40 -27.99 7.44
N GLU A 123 0.76 -28.03 6.79
CA GLU A 123 2.06 -27.79 7.44
C GLU A 123 2.19 -26.33 7.90
N LEU A 124 1.71 -25.38 7.10
CA LEU A 124 1.70 -23.97 7.44
C LEU A 124 0.72 -23.66 8.57
N ALA A 125 -0.47 -24.26 8.58
CA ALA A 125 -1.44 -24.13 9.67
C ALA A 125 -0.88 -24.71 10.98
N SER A 126 -0.20 -25.87 10.92
CA SER A 126 0.44 -26.46 12.10
C SER A 126 1.57 -25.59 12.63
N TRP A 127 2.38 -24.98 11.75
CA TRP A 127 3.41 -24.02 12.15
C TRP A 127 2.78 -22.77 12.78
N TRP A 128 1.69 -22.27 12.21
CA TRP A 128 0.98 -21.11 12.72
C TRP A 128 0.45 -21.35 14.14
N ASP A 129 -0.18 -22.50 14.38
CA ASP A 129 -0.65 -22.93 15.71
C ASP A 129 0.51 -23.11 16.70
N GLU A 130 1.62 -23.73 16.30
CA GLU A 130 2.82 -23.91 17.16
C GLU A 130 3.42 -22.58 17.64
N HIS A 131 3.28 -21.51 16.84
CA HIS A 131 3.74 -20.17 17.20
C HIS A 131 2.61 -19.28 17.75
N ASP A 132 1.47 -19.88 18.11
CA ASP A 132 0.29 -19.26 18.68
C ASP A 132 -0.30 -18.15 17.76
N GLY A 133 -0.06 -18.21 16.46
CA GLY A 133 -0.62 -17.26 15.49
C GLY A 133 -2.15 -17.22 15.61
N ASP A 134 -2.73 -16.03 15.49
CA ASP A 134 -4.19 -15.84 15.72
C ASP A 134 -4.76 -14.69 14.88
N TRP A 135 -4.26 -14.56 13.66
CA TRP A 135 -4.72 -13.61 12.65
C TRP A 135 -4.51 -14.21 11.26
N PRO A 136 -5.05 -13.61 10.20
CA PRO A 136 -4.88 -14.10 8.85
C PRO A 136 -3.42 -14.39 8.48
N ILE A 137 -3.18 -15.58 7.96
CA ILE A 137 -1.94 -15.98 7.31
C ILE A 137 -2.24 -16.44 5.89
N GLY A 138 -1.47 -15.94 4.93
CA GLY A 138 -1.63 -16.28 3.53
C GLY A 138 -0.33 -16.40 2.76
N VAL A 139 -0.45 -16.76 1.50
CA VAL A 139 0.65 -17.08 0.60
C VAL A 139 0.69 -16.08 -0.56
N ASP A 140 1.77 -15.33 -0.68
CA ASP A 140 2.14 -14.53 -1.86
C ASP A 140 2.80 -15.47 -2.88
N GLY A 141 1.98 -16.23 -3.60
CA GLY A 141 2.42 -17.37 -4.42
C GLY A 141 3.46 -17.02 -5.48
N ASP A 142 3.34 -15.85 -6.10
CA ASP A 142 4.27 -15.37 -7.12
C ASP A 142 5.31 -14.37 -6.57
N GLY A 143 5.29 -14.09 -5.26
CA GLY A 143 6.19 -13.12 -4.63
C GLY A 143 5.99 -11.68 -5.10
N VAL A 144 4.81 -11.33 -5.61
CA VAL A 144 4.52 -10.00 -6.19
C VAL A 144 4.49 -8.92 -5.11
N MET A 145 3.94 -9.25 -3.95
CA MET A 145 3.85 -8.33 -2.82
C MET A 145 5.24 -8.07 -2.23
N ASN A 146 6.06 -9.12 -2.10
CA ASN A 146 7.46 -8.98 -1.69
C ASN A 146 8.28 -8.12 -2.65
N ARG A 147 8.08 -8.25 -3.96
CA ARG A 147 8.77 -7.39 -4.94
C ARG A 147 8.30 -5.95 -4.86
N HIS A 148 6.98 -5.75 -4.83
CA HIS A 148 6.39 -4.41 -4.79
C HIS A 148 6.84 -3.61 -3.56
N TYR A 149 6.86 -4.25 -2.38
CA TYR A 149 7.31 -3.62 -1.15
C TYR A 149 8.82 -3.79 -0.89
N ASP A 150 9.64 -4.10 -1.89
CA ASP A 150 11.11 -4.21 -1.74
C ASP A 150 11.56 -5.06 -0.54
N VAL A 151 10.92 -6.20 -0.31
CA VAL A 151 11.22 -7.10 0.81
C VAL A 151 12.50 -7.88 0.50
N SER A 152 13.63 -7.35 0.98
CA SER A 152 14.96 -7.94 0.75
C SER A 152 15.36 -9.00 1.79
N GLY A 153 14.61 -9.15 2.87
CA GLY A 153 14.96 -10.01 4.00
C GLY A 153 13.76 -10.31 4.91
N PHE A 154 13.90 -11.35 5.74
CA PHE A 154 12.80 -11.87 6.56
C PHE A 154 13.22 -11.99 8.03
N PRO A 155 12.34 -11.65 8.98
CA PRO A 155 11.04 -11.03 8.74
C PRO A 155 11.19 -9.58 8.28
N THR A 156 10.22 -9.10 7.50
CA THR A 156 9.98 -7.67 7.26
C THR A 156 8.53 -7.39 7.61
N THR A 157 8.29 -6.34 8.39
CA THR A 157 6.94 -5.91 8.75
C THR A 157 6.74 -4.49 8.26
N VAL A 158 5.59 -4.21 7.65
CA VAL A 158 5.21 -2.89 7.17
C VAL A 158 3.81 -2.54 7.67
N ALA A 159 3.56 -1.26 7.94
CA ALA A 159 2.21 -0.72 8.07
C ALA A 159 1.90 0.08 6.81
N ILE A 160 0.82 -0.31 6.11
CA ILE A 160 0.36 0.32 4.87
C ILE A 160 -1.04 0.88 5.06
N ASP A 161 -1.30 2.01 4.42
CA ASP A 161 -2.63 2.63 4.39
C ASP A 161 -3.55 2.01 3.31
N GLY A 162 -4.76 2.55 3.16
CA GLY A 162 -5.74 2.06 2.21
C GLY A 162 -5.37 2.28 0.74
N ALA A 163 -4.43 3.19 0.47
CA ALA A 163 -3.85 3.45 -0.84
C ALA A 163 -2.61 2.57 -1.14
N GLY A 164 -2.12 1.80 -0.16
CA GLY A 164 -0.94 0.95 -0.29
C GLY A 164 0.38 1.67 -0.01
N THR A 165 0.34 2.89 0.53
CA THR A 165 1.53 3.62 0.93
C THR A 165 2.08 3.06 2.24
N VAL A 166 3.38 2.77 2.28
CA VAL A 166 4.07 2.33 3.49
C VAL A 166 4.36 3.54 4.39
N HIS A 167 3.77 3.57 5.57
CA HIS A 167 4.03 4.62 6.59
C HIS A 167 5.07 4.18 7.62
N TRP A 168 5.20 2.88 7.84
CA TRP A 168 6.16 2.33 8.78
C TRP A 168 6.76 1.02 8.27
N ARG A 169 8.03 0.77 8.62
CA ARG A 169 8.76 -0.45 8.25
C ARG A 169 9.73 -0.89 9.35
N SER A 170 9.79 -2.20 9.56
CA SER A 170 10.92 -2.88 10.20
C SER A 170 11.43 -4.02 9.34
N SER A 171 12.69 -3.98 8.93
CA SER A 171 13.31 -5.03 8.08
C SER A 171 13.94 -6.19 8.88
N ARG A 172 13.66 -6.26 10.19
CA ARG A 172 14.19 -7.21 11.16
C ARG A 172 13.16 -7.41 12.28
N GLY A 173 13.44 -8.37 13.17
CA GLY A 173 12.73 -8.47 14.44
C GLY A 173 12.76 -7.15 15.21
N THR A 174 11.65 -6.79 15.83
CA THR A 174 11.45 -5.53 16.57
C THR A 174 10.66 -5.79 17.86
N ALA A 175 10.41 -4.75 18.65
CA ALA A 175 9.57 -4.84 19.85
C ALA A 175 8.12 -4.48 19.55
N ALA A 176 7.18 -5.03 20.33
CA ALA A 176 5.75 -4.78 20.17
C ALA A 176 5.39 -3.29 20.22
N SER A 177 6.08 -2.49 21.06
CA SER A 177 5.87 -1.03 21.11
C SER A 177 6.17 -0.33 19.79
N ASN A 178 7.16 -0.81 19.03
CA ASN A 178 7.49 -0.23 17.74
C ASN A 178 6.42 -0.57 16.69
N VAL A 179 5.84 -1.77 16.78
CA VAL A 179 4.71 -2.18 15.93
C VAL A 179 3.49 -1.32 16.24
N VAL A 180 3.15 -1.11 17.52
CA VAL A 180 2.06 -0.22 17.95
C VAL A 180 2.26 1.20 17.40
N THR A 181 3.48 1.75 17.53
CA THR A 181 3.79 3.07 16.94
C THR A 181 3.59 3.08 15.43
N GLY A 182 4.07 2.07 14.71
CA GLY A 182 3.94 2.00 13.25
C GLY A 182 2.49 1.92 12.77
N VAL A 183 1.64 1.16 13.47
CA VAL A 183 0.21 1.09 13.17
C VAL A 183 -0.45 2.45 13.38
N ARG A 184 -0.14 3.14 14.47
CA ARG A 184 -0.70 4.47 14.76
C ARG A 184 -0.27 5.52 13.73
N GLU A 185 1.00 5.52 13.34
CA GLU A 185 1.51 6.38 12.27
C GLU A 185 0.72 6.18 10.96
N ALA A 186 0.42 4.93 10.60
CA ALA A 186 -0.39 4.63 9.41
C ALA A 186 -1.85 5.05 9.54
N VAL A 187 -2.47 4.87 10.72
CA VAL A 187 -3.86 5.29 10.98
C VAL A 187 -4.00 6.82 10.96
N GLU A 188 -3.05 7.53 11.55
CA GLU A 188 -3.00 8.99 11.49
C GLU A 188 -2.89 9.50 10.05
N ALA A 189 -2.10 8.82 9.22
CA ALA A 189 -1.95 9.16 7.81
C ALA A 189 -3.22 8.87 6.98
N GLU A 190 -3.86 7.71 7.16
CA GLU A 190 -5.13 7.36 6.50
C GLU A 190 -6.23 8.37 6.86
N THR A 191 -6.33 8.73 8.14
CA THR A 191 -7.30 9.71 8.62
C THR A 191 -7.03 11.10 8.04
N ALA A 192 -5.77 11.48 7.91
CA ALA A 192 -5.39 12.76 7.32
C ALA A 192 -5.68 12.82 5.82
N GLY A 193 -5.46 11.71 5.08
CA GLY A 193 -5.68 11.59 3.64
C GLY A 193 -7.15 11.49 3.21
N GLY A 194 -8.06 11.15 4.15
CA GLY A 194 -9.50 11.22 3.92
C GLY A 194 -10.08 12.62 4.10
N ALA A 195 -9.40 13.51 4.84
CA ALA A 195 -9.91 14.84 5.16
C ALA A 195 -9.75 15.85 4.01
N ASP A 196 -8.85 15.59 3.07
CA ASP A 196 -8.60 16.39 1.87
C ASP A 196 -9.55 16.07 0.71
N ASP A 197 -10.22 14.91 0.70
CA ASP A 197 -11.23 14.57 -0.31
C ASP A 197 -12.59 15.26 -0.04
N GLU A 198 -12.93 15.53 1.23
CA GLU A 198 -14.21 16.16 1.60
C GLU A 198 -14.24 17.71 1.44
N SER A 199 -13.12 18.35 1.10
CA SER A 199 -13.05 19.83 0.98
C SER A 199 -13.33 20.39 -0.43
N ASN A 200 -13.86 19.59 -1.36
CA ASN A 200 -14.21 20.06 -2.71
C ASN A 200 -15.72 20.05 -3.01
N GLY A 201 -16.50 20.55 -2.05
CA GLY A 201 -17.98 20.61 -2.10
C GLY A 201 -18.59 21.97 -1.73
N GLY A 202 -18.12 23.08 -2.34
CA GLY A 202 -18.83 24.38 -2.43
C GLY A 202 -18.88 25.24 -1.14
N PRO A 203 -18.81 26.57 -1.28
CA PRO A 203 -20.02 27.29 -1.66
C PRO A 203 -19.78 28.42 -2.67
N ASP A 204 -20.37 28.32 -3.86
CA ASP A 204 -20.86 29.50 -4.56
C ASP A 204 -22.18 29.90 -3.89
N GLU A 205 -22.10 30.76 -2.89
CA GLU A 205 -22.94 31.95 -2.68
C GLU A 205 -22.59 32.56 -1.33
N PRO A 206 -22.44 33.89 -1.28
CA PRO A 206 -23.44 34.59 -0.48
C PRO A 206 -23.92 35.92 -1.08
N ASN A 207 -25.23 36.06 -1.02
CA ASN A 207 -25.95 37.11 -0.30
C ASN A 207 -26.22 38.43 -1.04
N THR A 208 -27.46 38.50 -1.52
CA THR A 208 -28.42 39.62 -1.40
C THR A 208 -27.83 40.93 -0.88
N GLY A 209 -27.64 41.87 -1.80
CA GLY A 209 -27.57 43.29 -1.48
C GLY A 209 -28.98 43.84 -1.23
N ASP A 210 -29.15 44.41 -0.06
CA ASP A 210 -30.32 45.12 0.44
C ASP A 210 -30.90 46.13 -0.56
N VAL A 211 -32.22 46.08 -0.77
CA VAL A 211 -33.02 47.17 -1.33
C VAL A 211 -33.94 47.65 -0.23
N GLU A 212 -33.48 48.65 0.53
CA GLU A 212 -34.35 49.51 1.32
C GLU A 212 -34.38 50.88 0.62
N ASP A 213 -35.46 51.10 -0.14
CA ASP A 213 -35.85 52.40 -0.70
C ASP A 213 -37.03 52.90 0.14
N ASP A 214 -36.75 53.68 1.19
CA ASP A 214 -37.75 54.46 1.91
C ASP A 214 -37.49 55.96 1.67
N GLY A 215 -38.42 56.58 0.95
CA GLY A 215 -38.36 57.99 0.59
C GLY A 215 -38.77 58.92 1.74
N SER A 216 -38.17 60.11 1.78
CA SER A 216 -38.86 61.41 1.75
C SER A 216 -37.91 62.55 2.10
N ALA A 217 -37.82 63.54 1.21
CA ALA A 217 -37.66 64.94 1.59
C ALA A 217 -38.12 65.86 0.45
N ASP A 218 -39.24 66.52 0.69
CA ASP A 218 -39.74 67.69 -0.03
C ASP A 218 -38.74 68.86 -0.01
N ALA A 219 -38.65 69.62 -1.10
CA ALA A 219 -38.98 71.06 -1.14
C ALA A 219 -38.48 71.77 -2.42
N ASP A 220 -39.44 72.45 -3.06
CA ASP A 220 -39.37 73.84 -3.53
C ASP A 220 -38.48 74.19 -4.75
N SER A 221 -39.15 74.39 -5.90
CA SER A 221 -38.77 75.41 -6.90
C SER A 221 -39.89 75.70 -7.92
N GLY A 222 -40.54 76.85 -7.73
CA GLY A 222 -40.82 77.90 -8.74
C GLY A 222 -41.55 77.61 -10.07
N GLY A 223 -42.58 78.42 -10.34
CA GLY A 223 -43.12 78.73 -11.68
C GLY A 223 -44.60 79.13 -11.62
N ASP A 224 -44.94 80.40 -11.32
CA ASP A 224 -45.24 81.49 -12.27
C ASP A 224 -46.08 81.05 -13.50
N THR A 225 -47.33 81.49 -13.58
CA THR A 225 -47.91 82.14 -14.77
C THR A 225 -49.19 82.89 -14.41
N THR A 226 -49.30 84.08 -15.00
CA THR A 226 -50.42 85.04 -15.03
C THR A 226 -51.69 84.52 -15.68
#